data_AF-A0A2U2RHJ8-F1
#
_entry.id   AF-A0A2U2RHJ8-F1
#
_cell.length_a   1.000
_cell.length_b   1.000
_cell.length_c   1.000
_cell.angle_alpha   90.00
_cell.angle_beta   90.00
_cell.angle_gamma   90.00
#
_symmetry.space_group_name_H-M   'P 1'
#
loop_
_entity.id
_entity.type
_entity.pdbx_description
1 polymer ?
#
loop_
_entity_poly.entity_id
_entity_poly.type
_entity_poly.pdbx_seq_one_letter_code
_entity_poly.pdbx_strand_id
1 'polypeptide(L)'
;MTGLDKQKDALVEIAVLVTDGDLNILGDGVDVVVKPPAEALENMGDFVRTMHTDSGLLDELDAGITLEAAQEQCLAYVREHCPEAGKAPLAGNSVGTDRVFLDKDVPEFAAWLSYRTIDVSSLKELAKRWFPRVFYNTPAKHGGHRALADIRESIQELKYYREVLFVADPGPTTAQAQAAARTFELTGTPSEGEPAAPSTPHVPWLQRATHRTWLDSEADELLVFGAESLREDGGFGWLDDNGELDPDKPSELWLTCRMTHCFALAHMLGSPEFGRFVDHGVDSLRSVFRDDEHGGWYSKVAGETVVDDAKEAYAHAFVVLAAASATAAGRPHAPELLEEALGVLDAKFYDEDAGMSVDTFDRAFATCEDYRGINANMHTTEALLAAADVTGDRRWLDRAVGIMTRAIDEFAREQDWLLPEHFDTSWNPVLDYNEDKPADPFRPYGATVGHWLEWSRLVLHGRAALLAKDGEAPEWMLEAATALMEKADATFGADGEPGFPYTVDWDGEPVVHERMHWVAAEATAAAAVMHQVTGDAKWADRYETWWEYISEHLLDPERGSWHHELDRENQPQSRTWEGKPDIYHAYQATLIPRLPVTPTLAAAVRDGLVDEIG
;
A
#
# COMPACT_ATOMS: atom_id res chain seq x y z
N MET A 1 -26.67 28.68 -27.38
CA MET A 1 -25.58 29.68 -27.28
C MET A 1 -25.63 30.64 -28.48
N THR A 2 -25.02 31.83 -28.37
CA THR A 2 -24.87 32.78 -29.52
C THR A 2 -23.81 32.37 -30.53
N GLY A 3 -22.99 31.37 -30.19
CA GLY A 3 -21.94 30.77 -31.01
C GLY A 3 -21.11 29.80 -30.15
N LEU A 4 -19.90 29.44 -30.59
CA LEU A 4 -19.02 28.48 -29.90
C LEU A 4 -17.65 29.07 -29.50
N ASP A 5 -17.44 30.38 -29.66
CA ASP A 5 -16.25 31.08 -29.18
C ASP A 5 -16.43 31.40 -27.69
N LYS A 6 -15.71 30.66 -26.84
CA LYS A 6 -15.78 30.82 -25.38
C LYS A 6 -15.56 32.25 -24.88
N GLN A 7 -14.87 33.13 -25.61
CA GLN A 7 -14.62 34.50 -25.16
C GLN A 7 -15.74 35.47 -25.52
N LYS A 8 -16.43 35.25 -26.64
CA LYS A 8 -17.34 36.24 -27.24
C LYS A 8 -18.80 35.83 -27.19
N ASP A 9 -19.05 34.52 -27.13
CA ASP A 9 -20.39 33.97 -27.15
C ASP A 9 -20.94 33.75 -25.74
N ALA A 10 -22.27 33.80 -25.65
CA ALA A 10 -23.02 33.69 -24.40
C ALA A 10 -24.01 32.50 -24.42
N LEU A 11 -24.27 31.96 -23.23
CA LEU A 11 -25.41 31.09 -22.98
C LEU A 11 -26.72 31.88 -23.18
N VAL A 12 -27.68 31.26 -23.87
CA VAL A 12 -29.00 31.86 -24.17
C VAL A 12 -30.17 30.97 -23.77
N GLU A 13 -29.90 29.70 -23.48
CA GLU A 13 -30.87 28.71 -23.02
C GLU A 13 -30.07 27.65 -22.27
N ILE A 14 -30.58 27.19 -21.13
CA ILE A 14 -30.00 26.10 -20.33
C ILE A 14 -31.15 25.15 -19.98
N ALA A 15 -30.96 23.87 -20.29
CA ALA A 15 -31.85 22.82 -19.85
C ALA A 15 -31.07 21.72 -19.11
N VAL A 16 -31.67 21.18 -18.07
CA VAL A 16 -31.06 20.15 -17.21
C VAL A 16 -32.07 19.04 -16.94
N LEU A 17 -31.66 17.80 -17.17
CA LEU A 17 -32.37 16.58 -16.77
C LEU A 17 -31.39 15.68 -16.03
N VAL A 18 -31.81 15.15 -14.88
CA VAL A 18 -31.04 14.12 -14.16
C VAL A 18 -31.60 12.75 -14.52
N THR A 19 -30.74 11.75 -14.68
CA THR A 19 -31.16 10.36 -14.87
C THR A 19 -30.56 9.42 -13.84
N ASP A 20 -31.19 8.28 -13.61
CA ASP A 20 -30.54 7.14 -12.95
C ASP A 20 -29.55 6.44 -13.91
N GLY A 21 -28.90 5.37 -13.41
CA GLY A 21 -27.99 4.54 -14.21
C GLY A 21 -28.67 3.81 -15.38
N ASP A 22 -30.01 3.71 -15.35
CA ASP A 22 -30.83 3.15 -16.41
C ASP A 22 -31.37 4.20 -17.40
N LEU A 23 -30.86 5.43 -17.31
CA LEU A 23 -31.22 6.55 -18.17
C LEU A 23 -32.70 6.93 -18.04
N ASN A 24 -33.34 6.60 -16.92
CA ASN A 24 -34.68 7.08 -16.58
C ASN A 24 -34.57 8.49 -16.04
N ILE A 25 -35.33 9.42 -16.62
CA ILE A 25 -35.34 10.82 -16.19
C ILE A 25 -36.00 10.92 -14.81
N LEU A 26 -35.30 11.57 -13.89
CA LEU A 26 -35.73 11.83 -12.53
C LEU A 26 -36.31 13.26 -12.47
N GLY A 27 -37.59 13.37 -12.12
CA GLY A 27 -38.28 14.66 -12.03
C GLY A 27 -38.60 15.31 -13.39
N ASP A 28 -39.01 16.58 -13.35
CA ASP A 28 -39.53 17.30 -14.53
C ASP A 28 -38.44 18.06 -15.32
N GLY A 29 -37.27 18.27 -14.72
CA GLY A 29 -36.17 19.02 -15.31
C GLY A 29 -36.21 20.53 -15.07
N VAL A 30 -35.18 21.22 -15.56
CA VAL A 30 -35.12 22.67 -15.67
C VAL A 30 -34.99 23.03 -17.15
N ASP A 31 -35.69 24.07 -17.59
CA ASP A 31 -35.61 24.63 -18.94
C ASP A 31 -35.80 26.14 -18.85
N VAL A 32 -34.71 26.89 -19.06
CA VAL A 32 -34.68 28.34 -18.85
C VAL A 32 -34.01 29.06 -20.01
N VAL A 33 -34.68 30.12 -20.49
CA VAL A 33 -34.13 31.05 -21.47
C VAL A 33 -33.35 32.13 -20.73
N VAL A 34 -32.10 32.36 -21.13
CA VAL A 34 -31.20 33.33 -20.52
C VAL A 34 -31.07 34.54 -21.44
N LYS A 35 -31.27 35.74 -20.91
CA LYS A 35 -31.11 36.98 -21.67
C LYS A 35 -29.61 37.28 -21.87
N PRO A 36 -29.06 37.22 -23.10
CA PRO A 36 -27.65 37.50 -23.33
C PRO A 36 -27.35 39.01 -23.33
N PRO A 37 -26.09 39.42 -23.14
CA PRO A 37 -25.65 40.78 -23.41
C PRO A 37 -25.87 41.18 -24.87
N ALA A 38 -26.17 42.46 -25.11
CA ALA A 38 -26.41 42.98 -26.46
C ALA A 38 -25.24 42.72 -27.43
N GLU A 39 -24.00 42.83 -26.94
CA GLU A 39 -22.79 42.57 -27.74
C GLU A 39 -22.71 41.11 -28.25
N ALA A 40 -23.14 40.13 -27.44
CA ALA A 40 -23.16 38.73 -27.87
C ALA A 40 -24.22 38.48 -28.95
N LEU A 41 -25.34 39.21 -28.92
CA LEU A 41 -26.36 39.17 -29.97
C LEU A 41 -25.89 39.83 -31.26
N GLU A 42 -25.13 40.93 -31.19
CA GLU A 42 -24.56 41.60 -32.37
C GLU A 42 -23.50 40.72 -33.05
N ASN A 43 -22.69 40.02 -32.26
CA ASN A 43 -21.63 39.12 -32.75
C ASN A 43 -22.14 37.75 -33.23
N MET A 44 -23.42 37.44 -33.02
CA MET A 44 -24.04 36.19 -33.48
C MET A 44 -24.03 36.11 -35.01
N GLY A 45 -23.26 35.15 -35.53
CA GLY A 45 -23.12 34.91 -36.97
C GLY A 45 -24.40 34.41 -37.64
N ASP A 46 -24.49 34.58 -38.96
CA ASP A 46 -25.71 34.35 -39.75
C ASP A 46 -26.29 32.93 -39.60
N PHE A 47 -25.43 31.92 -39.48
CA PHE A 47 -25.86 30.54 -39.31
C PHE A 47 -26.60 30.34 -37.97
N VAL A 48 -26.00 30.80 -36.86
CA VAL A 48 -26.59 30.66 -35.52
C VAL A 48 -27.85 31.52 -35.41
N ARG A 49 -27.84 32.71 -36.00
CA ARG A 49 -29.01 33.59 -36.05
C ARG A 49 -30.18 32.94 -36.78
N THR A 50 -29.93 32.33 -37.93
CA THR A 50 -30.97 31.63 -38.70
C THR A 50 -31.53 30.46 -37.88
N MET A 51 -30.66 29.64 -37.28
CA MET A 51 -31.06 28.52 -36.42
C MET A 51 -31.99 28.96 -35.28
N HIS A 52 -31.63 30.01 -34.54
CA HIS A 52 -32.46 30.50 -33.42
C HIS A 52 -33.70 31.28 -33.85
N THR A 53 -33.72 31.78 -35.09
CA THR A 53 -34.93 32.34 -35.70
C THR A 53 -35.92 31.21 -36.01
N ASP A 54 -35.43 30.14 -36.63
CA ASP A 54 -36.26 28.99 -37.01
C ASP A 54 -36.79 28.21 -35.79
N SER A 55 -36.04 28.18 -34.69
CA SER A 55 -36.45 27.55 -33.43
C SER A 55 -37.39 28.41 -32.57
N GLY A 56 -37.60 29.68 -32.95
CA GLY A 56 -38.36 30.68 -32.19
C GLY A 56 -37.63 31.24 -30.95
N LEU A 57 -36.42 30.76 -30.65
CA LEU A 57 -35.70 31.16 -29.44
C LEU A 57 -35.38 32.66 -29.41
N LEU A 58 -35.07 33.28 -30.57
CA LEU A 58 -34.77 34.72 -30.62
C LEU A 58 -35.91 35.60 -30.09
N ASP A 59 -37.17 35.20 -30.30
CA ASP A 59 -38.34 35.95 -29.86
C ASP A 59 -38.55 35.85 -28.33
N GLU A 60 -37.98 34.82 -27.69
CA GLU A 60 -38.08 34.56 -26.25
C GLU A 60 -36.96 35.25 -25.46
N LEU A 61 -35.81 35.55 -26.07
CA LEU A 61 -34.61 36.04 -25.38
C LEU A 61 -34.85 37.32 -24.59
N ASP A 62 -35.70 38.22 -25.08
CA ASP A 62 -35.96 39.50 -24.42
C ASP A 62 -36.68 39.34 -23.09
N ALA A 63 -37.47 38.28 -22.95
CA ALA A 63 -38.19 37.87 -21.74
C ALA A 63 -37.41 36.85 -20.88
N GLY A 64 -36.21 36.45 -21.31
CA GLY A 64 -35.34 35.53 -20.58
C GLY A 64 -34.90 36.07 -19.21
N ILE A 65 -34.49 35.14 -18.33
CA ILE A 65 -33.98 35.45 -17.00
C ILE A 65 -32.49 35.81 -17.02
N THR A 66 -31.97 36.27 -15.88
CA THR A 66 -30.53 36.50 -15.71
C THR A 66 -29.79 35.18 -15.60
N LEU A 67 -28.51 35.18 -15.99
CA LEU A 67 -27.65 34.01 -15.93
C LEU A 67 -27.48 33.49 -14.49
N GLU A 68 -27.41 34.40 -13.52
CA GLU A 68 -27.34 34.07 -12.09
C GLU A 68 -28.60 33.32 -11.61
N ALA A 69 -29.79 33.74 -12.07
CA ALA A 69 -31.04 33.10 -11.70
C ALA A 69 -31.18 31.72 -12.37
N ALA A 70 -30.66 31.58 -13.60
CA ALA A 70 -30.58 30.29 -14.28
C ALA A 70 -29.65 29.32 -13.54
N GLN A 71 -28.48 29.79 -13.09
CA GLN A 71 -27.54 28.99 -12.29
C GLN A 71 -28.20 28.50 -10.98
N GLU A 72 -28.88 29.39 -10.26
CA GLU A 72 -29.54 29.04 -8.99
C GLU A 72 -30.62 27.95 -9.20
N GLN A 73 -31.45 28.08 -10.23
CA GLN A 73 -32.47 27.08 -10.56
C GLN A 73 -31.87 25.73 -10.97
N CYS A 74 -30.84 25.74 -11.80
CA CYS A 74 -30.16 24.50 -12.23
C CYS A 74 -29.49 23.80 -11.04
N LEU A 75 -28.82 24.56 -10.17
CA LEU A 75 -28.14 24.02 -9.00
C LEU A 75 -29.13 23.47 -7.96
N ALA A 76 -30.27 24.14 -7.77
CA ALA A 76 -31.34 23.64 -6.89
C ALA A 76 -31.87 22.28 -7.36
N TYR A 77 -32.18 22.16 -8.65
CA TYR A 77 -32.67 20.90 -9.24
C TYR A 77 -31.64 19.77 -9.17
N VAL A 78 -30.38 20.05 -9.50
CA VAL A 78 -29.33 19.01 -9.42
C VAL A 78 -29.05 18.61 -7.98
N ARG A 79 -29.08 19.52 -7.00
CA ARG A 79 -28.90 19.18 -5.58
C ARG A 79 -30.01 18.28 -5.04
N GLU A 80 -31.23 18.42 -5.55
CA GLU A 80 -32.35 17.57 -5.17
C GLU A 80 -32.13 16.11 -5.57
N HIS A 81 -31.63 15.87 -6.79
CA HIS A 81 -31.46 14.52 -7.34
C HIS A 81 -30.02 13.97 -7.19
N CYS A 82 -29.04 14.82 -6.97
CA CYS A 82 -27.62 14.52 -6.83
C CYS A 82 -27.04 15.37 -5.67
N PRO A 83 -27.29 14.96 -4.41
CA PRO A 83 -26.95 15.76 -3.23
C PRO A 83 -25.43 15.81 -2.94
N GLU A 84 -24.65 14.93 -3.56
CA GLU A 84 -23.20 14.88 -3.42
C GLU A 84 -22.52 15.62 -4.58
N ALA A 85 -21.74 16.67 -4.25
CA ALA A 85 -20.96 17.40 -5.22
C ALA A 85 -19.86 16.51 -5.85
N GLY A 86 -19.59 16.70 -7.15
CA GLY A 86 -18.50 16.04 -7.87
C GLY A 86 -18.78 14.59 -8.31
N LYS A 87 -19.95 14.04 -7.98
CA LYS A 87 -20.31 12.64 -8.31
C LYS A 87 -21.01 12.49 -9.66
N ALA A 88 -21.97 13.37 -9.98
CA ALA A 88 -22.79 13.23 -11.19
C ALA A 88 -22.02 13.70 -12.45
N PRO A 89 -21.75 12.83 -13.45
CA PRO A 89 -21.09 13.23 -14.68
C PRO A 89 -22.01 14.05 -15.58
N LEU A 90 -21.46 15.03 -16.29
CA LEU A 90 -22.18 15.75 -17.34
C LEU A 90 -22.31 14.85 -18.58
N ALA A 91 -23.50 14.74 -19.15
CA ALA A 91 -23.77 13.85 -20.29
C ALA A 91 -24.53 14.55 -21.42
N GLY A 92 -24.18 14.25 -22.67
CA GLY A 92 -24.85 14.83 -23.84
C GLY A 92 -24.09 14.59 -25.15
N ASN A 93 -24.65 15.02 -26.28
CA ASN A 93 -23.94 15.00 -27.56
C ASN A 93 -22.97 16.19 -27.65
N SER A 94 -21.69 15.94 -27.95
CA SER A 94 -20.69 17.00 -28.15
C SER A 94 -20.57 17.92 -26.93
N VAL A 95 -20.89 17.37 -25.77
CA VAL A 95 -21.12 18.06 -24.50
C VAL A 95 -19.84 18.67 -23.91
N GLY A 96 -18.67 18.28 -24.43
CA GLY A 96 -17.41 18.96 -24.12
C GLY A 96 -17.45 20.46 -24.45
N THR A 97 -18.25 20.87 -25.45
CA THR A 97 -18.44 22.30 -25.73
C THR A 97 -19.29 22.98 -24.66
N ASP A 98 -20.40 22.34 -24.27
CA ASP A 98 -21.27 22.86 -23.22
C ASP A 98 -20.52 22.98 -21.89
N ARG A 99 -19.69 21.99 -21.55
CA ARG A 99 -18.83 22.02 -20.36
C ARG A 99 -17.98 23.29 -20.29
N VAL A 100 -17.36 23.69 -21.40
CA VAL A 100 -16.52 24.90 -21.47
C VAL A 100 -17.33 26.17 -21.15
N PHE A 101 -18.57 26.25 -21.62
CA PHE A 101 -19.44 27.39 -21.32
C PHE A 101 -19.98 27.32 -19.90
N LEU A 102 -20.36 26.15 -19.39
CA LEU A 102 -20.80 25.99 -18.01
C LEU A 102 -19.71 26.38 -17.00
N ASP A 103 -18.48 25.90 -17.20
CA ASP A 103 -17.34 26.25 -16.34
C ASP A 103 -17.04 27.76 -16.33
N LYS A 104 -17.34 28.47 -17.43
CA LYS A 104 -17.11 29.91 -17.59
C LYS A 104 -18.25 30.77 -17.02
N ASP A 105 -19.48 30.44 -17.42
CA ASP A 105 -20.67 31.28 -17.27
C ASP A 105 -21.49 30.92 -16.02
N VAL A 106 -21.46 29.65 -15.58
CA VAL A 106 -22.16 29.15 -14.39
C VAL A 106 -21.25 28.23 -13.53
N PRO A 107 -20.11 28.76 -13.03
CA PRO A 107 -19.06 27.96 -12.41
C PRO A 107 -19.50 27.23 -11.13
N GLU A 108 -20.45 27.76 -10.36
CA GLU A 108 -20.93 27.09 -9.16
C GLU A 108 -21.76 25.84 -9.50
N PHE A 109 -22.56 25.93 -10.57
CA PHE A 109 -23.28 24.79 -11.11
C PHE A 109 -22.31 23.75 -11.68
N ALA A 110 -21.33 24.19 -12.47
CA ALA A 110 -20.36 23.31 -13.10
C ALA A 110 -19.44 22.59 -12.09
N ALA A 111 -19.10 23.25 -10.98
CA ALA A 111 -18.32 22.68 -9.87
C ALA A 111 -19.10 21.64 -9.06
N TRP A 112 -20.43 21.70 -9.08
CA TRP A 112 -21.27 20.67 -8.43
C TRP A 112 -21.27 19.35 -9.22
N LEU A 113 -21.06 19.41 -10.54
CA LEU A 113 -20.95 18.24 -11.40
C LEU A 113 -19.55 17.63 -11.33
N SER A 114 -19.44 16.33 -11.63
CA SER A 114 -18.14 15.66 -11.77
C SER A 114 -17.31 16.29 -12.89
N TYR A 115 -15.98 16.20 -12.78
CA TYR A 115 -15.07 16.49 -13.88
C TYR A 115 -15.21 15.48 -15.04
N ARG A 116 -15.76 14.29 -14.76
CA ARG A 116 -16.00 13.24 -15.76
C ARG A 116 -17.19 13.62 -16.63
N THR A 117 -17.07 13.35 -17.93
CA THR A 117 -18.07 13.67 -18.95
C THR A 117 -18.43 12.43 -19.76
N ILE A 118 -19.71 12.21 -20.03
CA ILE A 118 -20.22 11.19 -20.94
C ILE A 118 -20.59 11.86 -22.26
N ASP A 119 -19.67 11.83 -23.23
CA ASP A 119 -19.92 12.37 -24.57
C ASP A 119 -20.54 11.31 -25.49
N VAL A 120 -21.84 11.42 -25.72
CA VAL A 120 -22.62 10.53 -26.60
C VAL A 120 -22.08 10.57 -28.04
N SER A 121 -21.47 11.68 -28.47
CA SER A 121 -20.84 11.79 -29.79
C SER A 121 -19.59 10.92 -29.92
N SER A 122 -18.91 10.58 -28.82
CA SER A 122 -17.82 9.58 -28.85
C SER A 122 -18.35 8.21 -29.26
N LEU A 123 -19.48 7.79 -28.67
CA LEU A 123 -20.14 6.52 -29.03
C LEU A 123 -20.57 6.49 -30.48
N LYS A 124 -21.09 7.61 -30.99
CA LYS A 124 -21.46 7.78 -32.39
C LYS A 124 -20.27 7.60 -33.33
N GLU A 125 -19.11 8.19 -33.01
CA GLU A 125 -17.90 8.04 -33.82
C GLU A 125 -17.35 6.60 -33.77
N LEU A 126 -17.45 5.92 -32.63
CA LEU A 126 -17.12 4.50 -32.51
C LEU A 126 -18.09 3.62 -33.31
N ALA A 127 -19.40 3.85 -33.20
CA ALA A 127 -20.43 3.16 -33.96
C ALA A 127 -20.18 3.27 -35.47
N LYS A 128 -19.83 4.46 -35.94
CA LYS A 128 -19.54 4.72 -37.36
C LYS A 128 -18.38 3.88 -37.90
N ARG A 129 -17.36 3.63 -37.07
CA ARG A 129 -16.13 2.91 -37.46
C ARG A 129 -16.26 1.41 -37.28
N TRP A 130 -16.82 0.99 -36.16
CA TRP A 130 -16.90 -0.43 -35.79
C TRP A 130 -18.16 -1.10 -36.31
N PHE A 131 -19.29 -0.39 -36.32
CA PHE A 131 -20.60 -0.95 -36.68
C PHE A 131 -21.44 0.01 -37.56
N PRO A 132 -21.05 0.24 -38.83
CA PRO A 132 -21.71 1.24 -39.69
C PRO A 132 -23.24 1.10 -39.78
N ARG A 133 -23.78 -0.14 -39.69
CA ARG A 133 -25.24 -0.38 -39.68
C ARG A 133 -25.91 0.22 -38.45
N VAL A 134 -25.29 0.16 -37.28
CA VAL A 134 -25.78 0.81 -36.06
C VAL A 134 -25.80 2.33 -36.26
N PHE A 135 -24.70 2.89 -36.79
CA PHE A 135 -24.61 4.32 -37.06
C PHE A 135 -25.71 4.82 -38.02
N TYR A 136 -25.91 4.15 -39.16
CA TYR A 136 -26.93 4.56 -40.15
C TYR A 136 -28.38 4.34 -39.70
N ASN A 137 -28.62 3.63 -38.60
CA ASN A 137 -29.95 3.45 -37.99
C ASN A 137 -30.10 4.24 -36.67
N THR A 138 -29.16 5.15 -36.36
CA THR A 138 -29.30 6.07 -35.22
C THR A 138 -30.63 6.84 -35.35
N PRO A 139 -31.44 6.95 -34.28
CA PRO A 139 -32.70 7.70 -34.32
C PRO A 139 -32.54 9.11 -34.90
N ALA A 140 -33.49 9.53 -35.73
CA ALA A 140 -33.49 10.86 -36.30
C ALA A 140 -33.77 11.92 -35.21
N LYS A 141 -33.07 13.04 -35.29
CA LYS A 141 -33.30 14.21 -34.43
C LYS A 141 -34.46 15.05 -34.97
N HIS A 142 -35.31 15.50 -34.06
CA HIS A 142 -36.53 16.27 -34.32
C HIS A 142 -36.64 17.53 -33.43
N GLY A 143 -35.66 17.79 -32.55
CA GLY A 143 -35.72 18.74 -31.44
C GLY A 143 -35.54 20.21 -31.78
N GLY A 144 -35.32 20.55 -33.05
CA GLY A 144 -35.32 21.95 -33.51
C GLY A 144 -34.24 22.84 -32.88
N HIS A 145 -33.15 22.26 -32.36
CA HIS A 145 -32.05 22.98 -31.69
C HIS A 145 -32.46 23.75 -30.44
N ARG A 146 -33.49 23.28 -29.72
CA ARG A 146 -33.87 23.77 -28.39
C ARG A 146 -33.22 22.90 -27.32
N ALA A 147 -32.71 23.51 -26.25
CA ALA A 147 -31.87 22.83 -25.26
C ALA A 147 -32.53 21.59 -24.66
N LEU A 148 -33.77 21.70 -24.17
CA LEU A 148 -34.49 20.58 -23.54
C LEU A 148 -34.77 19.43 -24.52
N ALA A 149 -35.09 19.75 -25.77
CA ALA A 149 -35.33 18.75 -26.79
C ALA A 149 -34.03 18.02 -27.17
N ASP A 150 -32.93 18.77 -27.34
CA ASP A 150 -31.63 18.22 -27.68
C ASP A 150 -31.10 17.27 -26.59
N ILE A 151 -31.25 17.59 -25.30
CA ILE A 151 -30.81 16.69 -24.21
C ILE A 151 -31.69 15.43 -24.10
N ARG A 152 -33.00 15.52 -24.37
CA ARG A 152 -33.87 14.33 -24.44
C ARG A 152 -33.46 13.42 -25.59
N GLU A 153 -33.09 13.99 -26.72
CA GLU A 153 -32.55 13.24 -27.85
C GLU A 153 -31.19 12.63 -27.55
N SER A 154 -30.31 13.32 -26.82
CA SER A 154 -29.05 12.73 -26.33
C SER A 154 -29.30 11.53 -25.43
N ILE A 155 -30.28 11.60 -24.51
CA ILE A 155 -30.67 10.47 -23.65
C ILE A 155 -31.19 9.31 -24.51
N GLN A 156 -32.04 9.59 -25.50
CA GLN A 156 -32.56 8.57 -26.41
C GLN A 156 -31.46 7.91 -27.26
N GLU A 157 -30.53 8.71 -27.78
CA GLU A 157 -29.39 8.23 -28.57
C GLU A 157 -28.45 7.38 -27.70
N LEU A 158 -28.22 7.76 -26.44
CA LEU A 158 -27.44 6.95 -25.48
C LEU A 158 -28.15 5.64 -25.13
N LYS A 159 -29.47 5.65 -24.93
CA LYS A 159 -30.28 4.42 -24.75
C LYS A 159 -30.12 3.47 -25.94
N TYR A 160 -30.25 4.01 -27.16
CA TYR A 160 -30.05 3.24 -28.38
C TYR A 160 -28.65 2.60 -28.42
N TYR A 161 -27.59 3.37 -28.15
CA TYR A 161 -26.23 2.82 -28.13
C TYR A 161 -25.99 1.80 -27.01
N ARG A 162 -26.54 2.00 -25.81
CA ARG A 162 -26.50 0.99 -24.74
C ARG A 162 -27.08 -0.33 -25.21
N GLU A 163 -28.21 -0.30 -25.92
CA GLU A 163 -28.90 -1.51 -26.38
C GLU A 163 -28.16 -2.24 -27.52
N VAL A 164 -27.55 -1.52 -28.46
CA VAL A 164 -27.06 -2.13 -29.71
C VAL A 164 -25.53 -2.14 -29.90
N LEU A 165 -24.76 -1.37 -29.12
CA LEU A 165 -23.29 -1.37 -29.19
C LEU A 165 -22.63 -2.10 -28.03
N PHE A 166 -23.27 -2.10 -26.87
CA PHE A 166 -22.73 -2.73 -25.67
C PHE A 166 -23.35 -4.11 -25.46
N VAL A 167 -22.68 -4.91 -24.62
CA VAL A 167 -23.14 -6.25 -24.25
C VAL A 167 -24.51 -6.18 -23.55
N ALA A 168 -25.41 -7.10 -23.91
CA ALA A 168 -26.76 -7.13 -23.36
C ALA A 168 -26.77 -7.48 -21.86
N ASP A 169 -27.76 -6.99 -21.12
CA ASP A 169 -27.96 -7.32 -19.70
C ASP A 169 -28.10 -8.84 -19.48
N PRO A 170 -27.51 -9.39 -18.39
CA PRO A 170 -26.86 -8.69 -17.27
C PRO A 170 -25.38 -8.31 -17.49
N GLY A 171 -24.87 -8.39 -18.73
CA GLY A 171 -23.45 -8.22 -19.03
C GLY A 171 -22.63 -9.51 -18.81
N PRO A 172 -21.31 -9.48 -19.04
CA PRO A 172 -20.43 -10.60 -18.78
C PRO A 172 -20.34 -10.90 -17.28
N THR A 173 -20.24 -12.17 -16.91
CA THR A 173 -19.85 -12.55 -15.54
C THR A 173 -18.41 -12.10 -15.24
N THR A 174 -18.04 -12.03 -13.97
CA THR A 174 -16.66 -11.71 -13.54
C THR A 174 -15.62 -12.55 -14.30
N ALA A 175 -15.85 -13.85 -14.40
CA ALA A 175 -14.96 -14.77 -15.13
C ALA A 175 -14.85 -14.45 -16.63
N GLN A 176 -15.96 -14.04 -17.27
CA GLN A 176 -15.96 -13.65 -18.69
C GLN A 176 -15.24 -12.32 -18.92
N ALA A 177 -15.41 -11.36 -17.99
CA ALA A 177 -14.71 -10.07 -18.04
C ALA A 177 -13.19 -10.24 -17.85
N GLN A 178 -12.76 -11.04 -16.87
CA GLN A 178 -11.35 -11.36 -16.64
C GLN A 178 -10.72 -12.12 -17.83
N ALA A 179 -11.45 -13.06 -18.43
CA ALA A 179 -10.96 -13.75 -19.62
C ALA A 179 -10.76 -12.82 -20.81
N ALA A 180 -11.68 -11.86 -21.00
CA ALA A 180 -11.53 -10.84 -22.03
C ALA A 180 -10.36 -9.89 -21.72
N ALA A 181 -10.17 -9.48 -20.46
CA ALA A 181 -9.05 -8.63 -20.04
C ALA A 181 -7.70 -9.25 -20.44
N ARG A 182 -7.50 -10.53 -20.12
CA ARG A 182 -6.29 -11.29 -20.49
C ARG A 182 -6.00 -11.36 -21.99
N THR A 183 -7.03 -11.29 -22.85
CA THR A 183 -6.83 -11.25 -24.31
C THR A 183 -6.40 -9.89 -24.87
N PHE A 184 -6.59 -8.81 -24.11
CA PHE A 184 -6.20 -7.46 -24.48
C PHE A 184 -5.06 -6.90 -23.61
N GLU A 185 -4.67 -7.62 -22.57
CA GLU A 185 -3.40 -7.48 -21.86
C GLU A 185 -2.24 -7.70 -22.85
N LEU A 186 -1.33 -6.75 -22.92
CA LEU A 186 -0.17 -6.81 -23.81
C LEU A 186 0.89 -7.73 -23.21
N THR A 187 0.80 -9.04 -23.46
CA THR A 187 1.79 -10.03 -23.02
C THR A 187 2.93 -10.18 -24.05
N GLY A 188 4.18 -9.92 -23.66
CA GLY A 188 5.37 -10.27 -24.46
C GLY A 188 5.70 -11.77 -24.40
N THR A 189 5.98 -12.38 -25.56
CA THR A 189 5.66 -13.77 -25.99
C THR A 189 6.75 -14.85 -25.80
N PRO A 190 6.42 -16.17 -25.94
CA PRO A 190 7.38 -17.28 -25.94
C PRO A 190 8.04 -17.60 -27.31
N SER A 191 9.33 -17.97 -27.23
CA SER A 191 10.20 -18.83 -28.08
C SER A 191 10.43 -18.56 -29.59
N GLU A 192 11.72 -18.25 -29.85
CA GLU A 192 12.61 -18.49 -31.01
C GLU A 192 12.15 -18.30 -32.46
N GLY A 193 12.78 -17.32 -33.13
CA GLY A 193 13.23 -17.52 -34.52
C GLY A 193 12.96 -16.43 -35.55
N GLU A 194 13.18 -15.13 -35.28
CA GLU A 194 13.59 -14.13 -36.29
C GLU A 194 13.99 -12.81 -35.60
N PRO A 195 15.00 -12.05 -36.11
CA PRO A 195 15.55 -10.92 -35.36
C PRO A 195 14.65 -9.70 -35.47
N ALA A 196 14.05 -9.29 -34.36
CA ALA A 196 13.23 -8.09 -34.25
C ALA A 196 14.08 -6.84 -33.94
N ALA A 197 13.66 -5.71 -34.52
CA ALA A 197 14.18 -4.37 -34.26
C ALA A 197 13.93 -3.94 -32.80
N PRO A 198 14.76 -3.05 -32.21
CA PRO A 198 14.81 -2.83 -30.77
C PRO A 198 13.52 -2.17 -30.24
N SER A 199 12.92 -2.78 -29.23
CA SER A 199 11.82 -2.23 -28.43
C SER A 199 12.33 -1.21 -27.42
N THR A 200 11.51 -0.21 -27.09
CA THR A 200 11.77 0.73 -26.00
C THR A 200 11.46 0.04 -24.66
N PRO A 201 12.31 0.17 -23.62
CA PRO A 201 12.22 -0.66 -22.41
C PRO A 201 11.05 -0.29 -21.49
N HIS A 202 10.41 -1.30 -20.87
CA HIS A 202 9.55 -1.13 -19.69
C HIS A 202 10.41 -0.54 -18.56
N VAL A 203 9.98 0.59 -17.99
CA VAL A 203 10.64 1.18 -16.82
C VAL A 203 10.01 0.57 -15.57
N PRO A 204 10.73 -0.19 -14.74
CA PRO A 204 10.16 -0.83 -13.55
C PRO A 204 9.60 0.16 -12.54
N TRP A 205 8.62 -0.25 -11.72
CA TRP A 205 7.97 0.62 -10.72
C TRP A 205 8.96 1.23 -9.72
N LEU A 206 10.01 0.49 -9.34
CA LEU A 206 11.10 0.97 -8.47
C LEU A 206 11.78 2.25 -9.01
N GLN A 207 11.71 2.49 -10.32
CA GLN A 207 12.27 3.67 -10.98
C GLN A 207 11.21 4.77 -11.26
N ARG A 208 9.94 4.53 -10.95
CA ARG A 208 8.84 5.47 -11.23
C ARG A 208 8.57 6.37 -10.04
N ALA A 209 8.63 7.69 -10.25
CA ALA A 209 8.24 8.68 -9.26
C ALA A 209 6.78 8.51 -8.79
N THR A 210 5.88 8.13 -9.69
CA THR A 210 4.47 7.89 -9.35
C THR A 210 4.29 6.73 -8.37
N HIS A 211 5.13 5.70 -8.45
CA HIS A 211 5.10 4.59 -7.49
C HIS A 211 5.58 5.05 -6.12
N ARG A 212 6.65 5.84 -6.07
CA ARG A 212 7.17 6.43 -4.81
C ARG A 212 6.12 7.29 -4.11
N THR A 213 5.39 8.12 -4.86
CA THR A 213 4.26 8.90 -4.32
C THR A 213 3.12 8.03 -3.80
N TRP A 214 2.84 6.90 -4.45
CA TRP A 214 1.85 5.97 -3.95
C TRP A 214 2.30 5.31 -2.64
N LEU A 215 3.57 4.89 -2.55
CA LEU A 215 4.16 4.37 -1.30
C LEU A 215 4.14 5.40 -0.18
N ASP A 216 4.43 6.68 -0.46
CA ASP A 216 4.29 7.78 0.52
C ASP A 216 2.87 7.85 1.07
N SER A 217 1.87 7.77 0.20
CA SER A 217 0.46 7.87 0.60
C SER A 217 0.04 6.68 1.48
N GLU A 218 0.45 5.47 1.11
CA GLU A 218 0.22 4.26 1.91
C GLU A 218 0.95 4.34 3.27
N ALA A 219 2.17 4.87 3.29
CA ALA A 219 2.94 5.07 4.51
C ALA A 219 2.23 6.02 5.48
N ASP A 220 1.66 7.12 4.97
CA ASP A 220 0.90 8.08 5.77
C ASP A 220 -0.38 7.45 6.35
N GLU A 221 -1.11 6.66 5.56
CA GLU A 221 -2.32 5.96 6.03
C GLU A 221 -2.01 4.95 7.15
N LEU A 222 -0.93 4.17 7.01
CA LEU A 222 -0.45 3.25 8.05
C LEU A 222 -0.09 4.00 9.34
N LEU A 223 0.60 5.15 9.24
CA LEU A 223 0.98 5.93 10.41
C LEU A 223 -0.23 6.53 11.14
N VAL A 224 -1.24 6.98 10.40
CA VAL A 224 -2.50 7.47 10.99
C VAL A 224 -3.21 6.34 11.73
N PHE A 225 -3.31 5.15 11.13
CA PHE A 225 -3.89 3.97 11.79
C PHE A 225 -3.10 3.58 13.05
N GLY A 226 -1.78 3.45 12.92
CA GLY A 226 -0.91 3.06 14.02
C GLY A 226 -0.90 4.03 15.18
N ALA A 227 -1.14 5.33 14.95
CA ALA A 227 -1.21 6.35 16.00
C ALA A 227 -2.30 6.08 17.04
N GLU A 228 -3.36 5.35 16.69
CA GLU A 228 -4.44 4.96 17.62
C GLU A 228 -3.98 3.93 18.67
N SER A 229 -2.81 3.30 18.49
CA SER A 229 -2.26 2.34 19.45
C SER A 229 -1.73 2.98 20.74
N LEU A 230 -1.66 4.31 20.83
CA LEU A 230 -1.10 5.01 21.97
C LEU A 230 -1.86 4.69 23.27
N ARG A 231 -1.14 4.19 24.28
CA ARG A 231 -1.69 3.94 25.62
C ARG A 231 -1.21 4.97 26.64
N GLU A 232 -2.14 5.67 27.28
CA GLU A 232 -1.81 6.68 28.30
C GLU A 232 -1.14 6.08 29.55
N ASP A 233 -1.37 4.80 29.84
CA ASP A 233 -0.76 4.09 30.97
C ASP A 233 0.63 3.51 30.65
N GLY A 234 1.09 3.63 29.40
CA GLY A 234 2.44 3.26 28.98
C GLY A 234 2.46 2.22 27.85
N GLY A 235 3.35 2.45 26.89
CA GLY A 235 3.54 1.61 25.71
C GLY A 235 2.56 1.91 24.58
N PHE A 236 2.52 0.96 23.64
CA PHE A 236 1.54 0.92 22.55
C PHE A 236 0.73 -0.37 22.65
N GLY A 237 -0.58 -0.26 22.46
CA GLY A 237 -1.54 -1.33 22.67
C GLY A 237 -2.05 -1.93 21.38
N TRP A 238 -2.75 -3.04 21.55
CA TRP A 238 -3.28 -3.85 20.46
C TRP A 238 -4.45 -3.16 19.77
N LEU A 239 -4.39 -3.04 18.45
CA LEU A 239 -5.50 -2.52 17.64
C LEU A 239 -6.36 -3.66 17.10
N ASP A 240 -7.69 -3.50 17.17
CA ASP A 240 -8.65 -4.43 16.58
C ASP A 240 -8.75 -4.25 15.04
N ASP A 241 -9.66 -4.99 14.40
CA ASP A 241 -9.84 -4.92 12.94
C ASP A 241 -10.32 -3.55 12.43
N ASN A 242 -10.88 -2.72 13.31
CA ASN A 242 -11.38 -1.38 13.03
C ASN A 242 -10.34 -0.29 13.37
N GLY A 243 -9.15 -0.67 13.85
CA GLY A 243 -8.14 0.27 14.32
C GLY A 243 -8.44 0.88 15.68
N GLU A 244 -9.36 0.28 16.45
CA GLU A 244 -9.66 0.72 17.81
C GLU A 244 -8.71 0.01 18.79
N LEU A 245 -8.14 0.78 19.71
CA LEU A 245 -7.33 0.24 20.81
C LEU A 245 -8.18 -0.68 21.69
N ASP A 246 -7.75 -1.93 21.85
CA ASP A 246 -8.31 -2.88 22.81
C ASP A 246 -7.79 -2.55 24.22
N PRO A 247 -8.64 -2.00 25.12
CA PRO A 247 -8.19 -1.59 26.44
C PRO A 247 -7.92 -2.79 27.37
N ASP A 248 -8.48 -3.97 27.07
CA ASP A 248 -8.41 -5.16 27.91
C ASP A 248 -7.12 -5.96 27.66
N LYS A 249 -6.42 -5.73 26.54
CA LYS A 249 -5.11 -6.32 26.25
C LYS A 249 -3.97 -5.51 26.89
N PRO A 250 -2.94 -6.18 27.46
CA PRO A 250 -1.76 -5.51 27.99
C PRO A 250 -0.91 -4.92 26.85
N SER A 251 -0.02 -3.98 27.20
CA SER A 251 1.04 -3.51 26.31
C SER A 251 2.11 -4.59 26.18
N GLU A 252 2.33 -5.04 24.94
CA GLU A 252 3.40 -5.98 24.59
C GLU A 252 4.71 -5.20 24.35
N LEU A 253 5.83 -5.73 24.84
CA LEU A 253 7.15 -5.08 24.70
C LEU A 253 7.55 -4.94 23.24
N TRP A 254 7.50 -6.04 22.49
CA TRP A 254 7.88 -6.07 21.07
C TRP A 254 7.01 -5.12 20.23
N LEU A 255 5.71 -5.05 20.51
CA LEU A 255 4.79 -4.12 19.86
C LEU A 255 5.16 -2.67 20.17
N THR A 256 5.41 -2.37 21.44
CA THR A 256 5.81 -1.03 21.86
C THR A 256 7.08 -0.58 21.16
N CYS A 257 8.06 -1.47 21.03
CA CYS A 257 9.29 -1.21 20.31
C CYS A 257 9.07 -1.01 18.81
N ARG A 258 8.28 -1.86 18.15
CA ARG A 258 7.92 -1.75 16.72
C ARG A 258 7.27 -0.41 16.40
N MET A 259 6.29 0.01 17.19
CA MET A 259 5.62 1.30 17.02
C MET A 259 6.58 2.47 17.26
N THR A 260 7.41 2.40 18.31
CA THR A 260 8.46 3.41 18.57
C THR A 260 9.42 3.55 17.38
N HIS A 261 9.81 2.43 16.77
CA HIS A 261 10.64 2.41 15.57
C HIS A 261 9.95 3.11 14.38
N CYS A 262 8.71 2.73 14.06
CA CYS A 262 7.95 3.35 12.95
C CYS A 262 7.78 4.85 13.13
N PHE A 263 7.41 5.31 14.33
CA PHE A 263 7.25 6.73 14.60
C PHE A 263 8.58 7.49 14.59
N ALA A 264 9.71 6.85 14.92
CA ALA A 264 11.03 7.46 14.80
C ALA A 264 11.41 7.69 13.33
N LEU A 265 11.12 6.73 12.45
CA LEU A 265 11.29 6.89 11.00
C LEU A 265 10.39 8.02 10.47
N ALA A 266 9.11 8.03 10.81
CA ALA A 266 8.17 9.06 10.40
C ALA A 266 8.59 10.47 10.87
N HIS A 267 9.08 10.58 12.10
CA HIS A 267 9.62 11.83 12.61
C HIS A 267 10.81 12.34 11.80
N MET A 268 11.75 11.46 11.43
CA MET A 268 12.92 11.82 10.62
C MET A 268 12.55 12.19 9.18
N LEU A 269 11.47 11.62 8.64
CA LEU A 269 10.91 12.00 7.33
C LEU A 269 10.23 13.39 7.35
N GLY A 270 10.08 13.99 8.52
CA GLY A 270 9.63 15.38 8.67
C GLY A 270 8.17 15.52 9.10
N SER A 271 7.49 14.43 9.46
CA SER A 271 6.12 14.48 9.96
C SER A 271 6.10 14.97 11.43
N PRO A 272 5.63 16.21 11.70
CA PRO A 272 5.88 16.92 12.95
C PRO A 272 5.18 16.31 14.18
N GLU A 273 4.08 15.60 13.99
CA GLU A 273 3.26 15.01 15.04
C GLU A 273 3.88 13.75 15.66
N PHE A 274 4.77 13.05 14.95
CA PHE A 274 5.23 11.72 15.39
C PHE A 274 6.29 11.76 16.48
N GLY A 275 7.00 12.88 16.65
CA GLY A 275 8.03 13.03 17.68
C GLY A 275 7.52 12.74 19.11
N ARG A 276 6.26 13.08 19.41
CA ARG A 276 5.64 12.80 20.72
C ARG A 276 5.43 11.31 20.98
N PHE A 277 5.19 10.52 19.92
CA PHE A 277 4.99 9.08 20.04
C PHE A 277 6.34 8.38 20.26
N VAL A 278 7.41 8.86 19.62
CA VAL A 278 8.75 8.35 19.89
C VAL A 278 9.15 8.60 21.34
N ASP A 279 8.93 9.82 21.84
CA ASP A 279 9.22 10.16 23.24
C ASP A 279 8.41 9.28 24.21
N HIS A 280 7.11 9.09 23.93
CA HIS A 280 6.25 8.18 24.70
C HIS A 280 6.78 6.74 24.73
N GLY A 281 7.21 6.22 23.58
CA GLY A 281 7.80 4.90 23.46
C GLY A 281 9.07 4.76 24.28
N VAL A 282 10.01 5.70 24.13
CA VAL A 282 11.26 5.74 24.90
C VAL A 282 10.99 5.84 26.40
N ASP A 283 10.08 6.71 26.83
CA ASP A 283 9.72 6.86 28.24
C ASP A 283 9.07 5.59 28.80
N SER A 284 8.21 4.93 28.03
CA SER A 284 7.58 3.66 28.42
C SER A 284 8.61 2.54 28.60
N LEU A 285 9.56 2.44 27.68
CA LEU A 285 10.67 1.48 27.76
C LEU A 285 11.61 1.76 28.93
N ARG A 286 11.74 3.02 29.34
CA ARG A 286 12.58 3.42 30.50
C ARG A 286 11.84 3.39 31.83
N SER A 287 10.53 3.15 31.83
CA SER A 287 9.67 3.15 33.01
C SER A 287 8.92 1.82 33.16
N VAL A 288 7.68 1.73 32.69
CA VAL A 288 6.76 0.61 32.97
C VAL A 288 7.31 -0.75 32.53
N PHE A 289 8.05 -0.81 31.43
CA PHE A 289 8.66 -2.06 30.96
C PHE A 289 9.99 -2.39 31.65
N ARG A 290 10.69 -1.41 32.22
CA ARG A 290 12.03 -1.58 32.75
C ARG A 290 11.99 -2.31 34.10
N ASP A 291 12.80 -3.35 34.24
CA ASP A 291 12.97 -4.05 35.51
C ASP A 291 14.16 -3.47 36.28
N ASP A 292 13.89 -2.57 37.23
CA ASP A 292 14.91 -1.94 38.07
C ASP A 292 15.63 -2.91 39.02
N GLU A 293 15.08 -4.11 39.24
CA GLU A 293 15.64 -5.11 40.16
C GLU A 293 16.67 -6.02 39.48
N HIS A 294 16.31 -6.54 38.29
CA HIS A 294 17.12 -7.52 37.57
C HIS A 294 17.74 -7.01 36.27
N GLY A 295 17.35 -5.80 35.82
CA GLY A 295 17.69 -5.27 34.51
C GLY A 295 16.82 -5.85 33.39
N GLY A 296 17.01 -5.33 32.18
CA GLY A 296 16.20 -5.70 31.02
C GLY A 296 14.74 -5.26 31.14
N TRP A 297 13.88 -5.82 30.28
CA TRP A 297 12.49 -5.41 30.15
C TRP A 297 11.54 -6.60 30.37
N TYR A 298 10.39 -6.32 30.98
CA TYR A 298 9.28 -7.28 31.08
C TYR A 298 8.64 -7.49 29.70
N SER A 299 8.15 -8.69 29.40
CA SER A 299 7.51 -8.97 28.12
C SER A 299 6.16 -8.27 27.98
N LYS A 300 5.37 -8.16 29.07
CA LYS A 300 4.03 -7.54 29.04
C LYS A 300 3.71 -6.74 30.29
N VAL A 301 3.07 -5.59 30.12
CA VAL A 301 2.64 -4.71 31.21
C VAL A 301 1.23 -4.15 30.99
N ALA A 302 0.53 -3.83 32.07
CA ALA A 302 -0.72 -3.09 32.06
C ALA A 302 -0.58 -1.90 33.03
N GLY A 303 -0.17 -0.75 32.49
CA GLY A 303 0.33 0.35 33.31
C GLY A 303 1.56 -0.05 34.11
N GLU A 304 1.56 0.26 35.41
CA GLU A 304 2.63 -0.15 36.34
C GLU A 304 2.55 -1.64 36.75
N THR A 305 1.54 -2.38 36.30
CA THR A 305 1.38 -3.80 36.64
C THR A 305 2.12 -4.67 35.65
N VAL A 306 3.08 -5.46 36.14
CA VAL A 306 3.75 -6.50 35.34
C VAL A 306 2.78 -7.66 35.12
N VAL A 307 2.49 -7.96 33.86
CA VAL A 307 1.57 -9.04 33.45
C VAL A 307 2.35 -10.30 33.11
N ASP A 308 3.48 -10.14 32.43
CA ASP A 308 4.42 -11.21 32.12
C ASP A 308 5.84 -10.67 32.29
N ASP A 309 6.63 -11.36 33.11
CA ASP A 309 7.95 -10.94 33.55
C ASP A 309 9.10 -11.70 32.89
N ALA A 310 8.79 -12.55 31.90
CA ALA A 310 9.79 -13.24 31.10
C ALA A 310 10.72 -12.25 30.37
N LYS A 311 11.97 -12.69 30.15
CA LYS A 311 12.99 -11.91 29.45
C LYS A 311 13.31 -12.58 28.11
N GLU A 312 12.68 -12.10 27.06
CA GLU A 312 12.75 -12.70 25.73
C GLU A 312 13.80 -12.00 24.86
N ALA A 313 14.74 -12.74 24.27
CA ALA A 313 15.73 -12.20 23.34
C ALA A 313 15.07 -11.50 22.15
N TYR A 314 13.97 -12.07 21.65
CA TYR A 314 13.16 -11.50 20.57
C TYR A 314 12.73 -10.07 20.91
N ALA A 315 12.04 -9.88 22.03
CA ALA A 315 11.55 -8.57 22.42
C ALA A 315 12.71 -7.61 22.79
N HIS A 316 13.79 -8.10 23.41
CA HIS A 316 14.97 -7.30 23.73
C HIS A 316 15.74 -6.83 22.49
N ALA A 317 15.76 -7.61 21.40
CA ALA A 317 16.29 -7.16 20.12
C ALA A 317 15.47 -5.98 19.57
N PHE A 318 14.14 -6.03 19.70
CA PHE A 318 13.28 -4.90 19.35
C PHE A 318 13.51 -3.67 20.24
N VAL A 319 13.88 -3.81 21.51
CA VAL A 319 14.30 -2.67 22.35
C VAL A 319 15.54 -1.99 21.76
N VAL A 320 16.54 -2.76 21.33
CA VAL A 320 17.73 -2.23 20.64
C VAL A 320 17.34 -1.51 19.34
N LEU A 321 16.47 -2.11 18.52
CA LEU A 321 16.01 -1.50 17.28
C LEU A 321 15.26 -0.18 17.51
N ALA A 322 14.32 -0.15 18.45
CA ALA A 322 13.56 1.04 18.81
C ALA A 322 14.49 2.15 19.34
N ALA A 323 15.41 1.80 20.23
CA ALA A 323 16.37 2.74 20.80
C ALA A 323 17.38 3.26 19.76
N ALA A 324 17.81 2.42 18.82
CA ALA A 324 18.66 2.82 17.70
C ALA A 324 17.94 3.82 16.80
N SER A 325 16.69 3.54 16.42
CA SER A 325 15.88 4.46 15.60
C SER A 325 15.59 5.77 16.33
N ALA A 326 15.22 5.72 17.61
CA ALA A 326 14.97 6.93 18.41
C ALA A 326 16.26 7.76 18.61
N THR A 327 17.41 7.10 18.71
CA THR A 327 18.73 7.76 18.76
C THR A 327 19.05 8.43 17.43
N ALA A 328 18.82 7.76 16.30
CA ALA A 328 18.96 8.33 14.96
C ALA A 328 18.07 9.57 14.78
N ALA A 329 16.85 9.51 15.31
CA ALA A 329 15.87 10.57 15.33
C ALA A 329 16.20 11.72 16.32
N GLY A 330 17.30 11.63 17.06
CA GLY A 330 17.75 12.66 17.99
C GLY A 330 16.81 12.89 19.17
N ARG A 331 16.07 11.85 19.59
CA ARG A 331 15.08 11.98 20.67
C ARG A 331 15.73 11.96 22.06
N PRO A 332 15.14 12.67 23.05
CA PRO A 332 15.65 12.67 24.42
C PRO A 332 15.73 11.26 25.00
N HIS A 333 16.76 10.98 25.80
CA HIS A 333 16.96 9.73 26.53
C HIS A 333 17.15 8.46 25.68
N ALA A 334 17.02 8.55 24.35
CA ALA A 334 17.20 7.43 23.45
C ALA A 334 18.63 6.89 23.42
N PRO A 335 19.71 7.72 23.43
CA PRO A 335 21.07 7.21 23.48
C PRO A 335 21.35 6.38 24.74
N GLU A 336 20.84 6.83 25.89
CA GLU A 336 20.98 6.11 27.16
C GLU A 336 20.21 4.78 27.16
N LEU A 337 19.01 4.76 26.57
CA LEU A 337 18.24 3.53 26.38
C LEU A 337 18.97 2.55 25.46
N LEU A 338 19.57 3.04 24.37
CA LEU A 338 20.32 2.21 23.42
C LEU A 338 21.55 1.59 24.09
N GLU A 339 22.30 2.36 24.87
CA GLU A 339 23.45 1.86 25.63
C GLU A 339 23.03 0.76 26.61
N GLU A 340 21.94 0.96 27.36
CA GLU A 340 21.40 -0.05 28.29
C GLU A 340 20.93 -1.30 27.55
N ALA A 341 20.19 -1.16 26.45
CA ALA A 341 19.66 -2.27 25.66
C ALA A 341 20.75 -3.12 25.03
N LEU A 342 21.76 -2.49 24.43
CA LEU A 342 22.93 -3.19 23.91
C LEU A 342 23.71 -3.88 25.03
N GLY A 343 23.86 -3.24 26.19
CA GLY A 343 24.51 -3.84 27.36
C GLY A 343 23.78 -5.09 27.86
N VAL A 344 22.45 -5.08 27.92
CA VAL A 344 21.64 -6.25 28.31
C VAL A 344 21.72 -7.34 27.25
N LEU A 345 21.55 -7.01 25.96
CA LEU A 345 21.64 -7.97 24.86
C LEU A 345 22.99 -8.68 24.85
N ASP A 346 24.07 -7.91 24.94
CA ASP A 346 25.45 -8.39 24.96
C ASP A 346 25.73 -9.28 26.18
N ALA A 347 25.32 -8.85 27.38
CA ALA A 347 25.68 -9.56 28.61
C ALA A 347 24.78 -10.77 28.93
N LYS A 348 23.56 -10.82 28.40
CA LYS A 348 22.54 -11.82 28.80
C LYS A 348 22.15 -12.76 27.68
N PHE A 349 22.00 -12.25 26.47
CA PHE A 349 21.40 -13.02 25.38
C PHE A 349 22.45 -13.52 24.39
N TYR A 350 23.46 -12.72 24.06
CA TYR A 350 24.48 -13.13 23.10
C TYR A 350 25.45 -14.15 23.71
N ASP A 351 25.46 -15.37 23.18
CA ASP A 351 26.43 -16.40 23.50
C ASP A 351 27.61 -16.32 22.53
N GLU A 352 28.74 -15.80 23.02
CA GLU A 352 29.98 -15.62 22.24
C GLU A 352 30.54 -16.95 21.68
N ASP A 353 30.40 -18.06 22.41
CA ASP A 353 30.93 -19.35 21.95
C ASP A 353 30.06 -19.92 20.82
N ALA A 354 28.75 -19.67 20.88
CA ALA A 354 27.81 -20.06 19.83
C ALA A 354 27.77 -19.08 18.65
N GLY A 355 28.18 -17.83 18.86
CA GLY A 355 28.02 -16.73 17.91
C GLY A 355 26.56 -16.32 17.67
N MET A 356 25.66 -16.64 18.61
CA MET A 356 24.20 -16.55 18.47
C MET A 356 23.55 -16.06 19.77
N SER A 357 22.37 -15.46 19.66
CA SER A 357 21.50 -15.18 20.81
C SER A 357 20.82 -16.45 21.31
N VAL A 358 20.80 -16.66 22.62
CA VAL A 358 19.86 -17.58 23.28
C VAL A 358 18.43 -17.00 23.24
N ASP A 359 17.44 -17.74 23.73
CA ASP A 359 16.02 -17.38 23.52
C ASP A 359 15.39 -16.64 24.71
N THR A 360 14.83 -17.35 25.69
CA THR A 360 14.04 -16.74 26.77
C THR A 360 14.61 -17.08 28.14
N PHE A 361 14.64 -16.11 29.05
CA PHE A 361 14.97 -16.31 30.46
C PHE A 361 13.76 -16.05 31.37
N ASP A 362 13.83 -16.60 32.58
CA ASP A 362 13.04 -16.11 33.71
C ASP A 362 13.43 -14.67 34.09
N ARG A 363 12.57 -13.99 34.86
CA ARG A 363 12.75 -12.59 35.26
C ARG A 363 14.16 -12.27 35.80
N ALA A 364 14.75 -13.18 36.57
CA ALA A 364 16.02 -12.97 37.24
C ALA A 364 17.26 -13.24 36.35
N PHE A 365 17.08 -13.62 35.08
CA PHE A 365 18.15 -14.14 34.21
C PHE A 365 18.88 -15.33 34.84
N ALA A 366 18.19 -16.16 35.61
CA ALA A 366 18.77 -17.30 36.32
C ALA A 366 18.64 -18.59 35.51
N THR A 367 17.53 -18.77 34.80
CA THR A 367 17.24 -19.96 34.01
C THR A 367 16.89 -19.56 32.60
N CYS A 368 17.67 -20.00 31.63
CA CYS A 368 17.36 -19.90 30.21
C CYS A 368 16.46 -21.09 29.82
N GLU A 369 15.49 -20.87 28.94
CA GLU A 369 14.72 -21.92 28.31
C GLU A 369 15.64 -22.90 27.57
N ASP A 370 15.30 -24.19 27.62
CA ASP A 370 15.98 -25.27 26.91
C ASP A 370 15.55 -25.31 25.43
N TYR A 371 15.55 -24.14 24.77
CA TYR A 371 15.16 -23.92 23.38
C TYR A 371 16.04 -22.84 22.75
N ARG A 372 16.35 -22.98 21.47
CA ARG A 372 17.04 -21.96 20.66
C ARG A 372 16.24 -21.71 19.39
N GLY A 373 15.96 -20.44 19.12
CA GLY A 373 15.15 -20.01 17.98
C GLY A 373 15.92 -19.13 16.99
N ILE A 374 15.71 -19.36 15.70
CA ILE A 374 16.26 -18.49 14.65
C ILE A 374 15.51 -17.17 14.57
N ASN A 375 14.21 -17.14 14.88
CA ASN A 375 13.39 -15.93 14.86
C ASN A 375 13.98 -14.81 15.76
N ALA A 376 14.35 -15.11 17.01
CA ALA A 376 15.00 -14.14 17.89
C ALA A 376 16.36 -13.67 17.35
N ASN A 377 17.11 -14.56 16.69
CA ASN A 377 18.41 -14.25 16.07
C ASN A 377 18.28 -13.39 14.81
N MET A 378 17.21 -13.56 14.04
CA MET A 378 16.88 -12.73 12.88
C MET A 378 16.69 -11.28 13.29
N HIS A 379 15.83 -11.02 14.28
CA HIS A 379 15.63 -9.66 14.76
C HIS A 379 16.80 -9.14 15.60
N THR A 380 17.58 -10.00 16.26
CA THR A 380 18.89 -9.59 16.82
C THR A 380 19.79 -9.07 15.71
N THR A 381 19.86 -9.75 14.57
CA THR A 381 20.66 -9.33 13.40
C THR A 381 20.19 -7.97 12.88
N GLU A 382 18.89 -7.80 12.69
CA GLU A 382 18.28 -6.54 12.28
C GLU A 382 18.62 -5.38 13.23
N ALA A 383 18.43 -5.60 14.53
CA ALA A 383 18.71 -4.60 15.56
C ALA A 383 20.21 -4.24 15.63
N LEU A 384 21.10 -5.23 15.48
CA LEU A 384 22.54 -5.02 15.52
C LEU A 384 23.06 -4.29 14.27
N LEU A 385 22.47 -4.50 13.09
CA LEU A 385 22.77 -3.68 11.91
C LEU A 385 22.39 -2.21 12.13
N ALA A 386 21.16 -1.97 12.64
CA ALA A 386 20.73 -0.62 12.98
C ALA A 386 21.62 0.03 14.05
N ALA A 387 22.01 -0.71 15.09
CA ALA A 387 22.92 -0.24 16.11
C ALA A 387 24.32 0.06 15.55
N ALA A 388 24.85 -0.75 14.64
CA ALA A 388 26.15 -0.52 14.00
C ALA A 388 26.17 0.81 13.21
N ASP A 389 25.08 1.12 12.49
CA ASP A 389 24.97 2.34 11.69
C ASP A 389 24.78 3.60 12.54
N VAL A 390 24.05 3.48 13.66
CA VAL A 390 23.76 4.61 14.56
C VAL A 390 24.93 4.90 15.50
N THR A 391 25.57 3.88 16.04
CA THR A 391 26.67 4.03 17.01
C THR A 391 28.04 4.15 16.33
N GLY A 392 28.18 3.60 15.13
CA GLY A 392 29.47 3.45 14.45
C GLY A 392 30.37 2.34 15.04
N ASP A 393 29.92 1.61 16.07
CA ASP A 393 30.67 0.51 16.66
C ASP A 393 30.62 -0.73 15.75
N ARG A 394 31.79 -1.11 15.24
CA ARG A 394 31.95 -2.23 14.30
C ARG A 394 31.55 -3.58 14.91
N ARG A 395 31.67 -3.73 16.23
CA ARG A 395 31.34 -4.98 16.95
C ARG A 395 29.92 -5.45 16.66
N TRP A 396 28.97 -4.54 16.53
CA TRP A 396 27.57 -4.89 16.27
C TRP A 396 27.38 -5.47 14.86
N LEU A 397 28.08 -4.90 13.87
CA LEU A 397 28.10 -5.47 12.52
C LEU A 397 28.78 -6.85 12.50
N ASP A 398 29.90 -7.02 13.19
CA ASP A 398 30.59 -8.31 13.25
C ASP A 398 29.70 -9.41 13.86
N ARG A 399 28.94 -9.08 14.91
CA ARG A 399 27.98 -10.01 15.52
C ARG A 399 26.80 -10.32 14.61
N ALA A 400 26.23 -9.31 13.96
CA ALA A 400 25.16 -9.51 12.99
C ALA A 400 25.62 -10.46 11.87
N VAL A 401 26.82 -10.25 11.32
CA VAL A 401 27.42 -11.12 10.30
C VAL A 401 27.72 -12.53 10.84
N GLY A 402 28.17 -12.64 12.10
CA GLY A 402 28.34 -13.92 12.78
C GLY A 402 27.05 -14.73 12.85
N ILE A 403 25.95 -14.10 13.27
CA ILE A 403 24.63 -14.71 13.31
C ILE A 403 24.18 -15.12 11.90
N MET A 404 24.32 -14.25 10.90
CA MET A 404 23.98 -14.58 9.51
C MET A 404 24.77 -15.79 9.00
N THR A 405 26.05 -15.91 9.37
CA THR A 405 26.91 -17.02 8.96
C THR A 405 26.38 -18.33 9.54
N ARG A 406 26.06 -18.34 10.84
CA ARG A 406 25.50 -19.51 11.53
C ARG A 406 24.12 -19.89 10.97
N ALA A 407 23.19 -18.94 10.94
CA ALA A 407 21.81 -19.19 10.51
C ALA A 407 21.74 -19.62 9.03
N ILE A 408 22.49 -18.95 8.15
CA ILE A 408 22.29 -19.08 6.71
C ILE A 408 23.39 -19.91 6.04
N ASP A 409 24.66 -19.55 6.23
CA ASP A 409 25.76 -20.24 5.53
C ASP A 409 26.04 -21.64 6.10
N GLU A 410 25.72 -21.86 7.37
CA GLU A 410 25.80 -23.18 8.02
C GLU A 410 24.42 -23.88 8.02
N PHE A 411 23.45 -23.41 8.81
CA PHE A 411 22.22 -24.18 9.05
C PHE A 411 21.29 -24.28 7.83
N ALA A 412 20.93 -23.15 7.21
CA ALA A 412 20.06 -23.18 6.03
C ALA A 412 20.73 -23.95 4.88
N ARG A 413 22.01 -23.66 4.59
CA ARG A 413 22.77 -24.32 3.53
C ARG A 413 22.80 -25.85 3.69
N GLU A 414 22.99 -26.36 4.91
CA GLU A 414 22.98 -27.80 5.19
C GLU A 414 21.63 -28.47 4.92
N GLN A 415 20.53 -27.69 4.93
CA GLN A 415 19.16 -28.15 4.68
C GLN A 415 18.64 -27.70 3.31
N ASP A 416 19.51 -27.58 2.31
CA ASP A 416 19.14 -27.08 0.97
C ASP A 416 18.35 -25.76 1.04
N TRP A 417 18.79 -24.84 1.89
CA TRP A 417 18.17 -23.52 2.12
C TRP A 417 16.76 -23.53 2.73
N LEU A 418 16.25 -24.68 3.15
CA LEU A 418 15.07 -24.77 4.02
C LEU A 418 15.52 -24.50 5.45
N LEU A 419 15.57 -23.21 5.82
CA LEU A 419 16.07 -22.76 7.11
C LEU A 419 15.31 -23.43 8.27
N PRO A 420 15.98 -24.22 9.14
CA PRO A 420 15.37 -24.69 10.36
C PRO A 420 15.12 -23.55 11.33
N GLU A 421 13.95 -23.53 11.97
CA GLU A 421 13.58 -22.47 12.92
C GLU A 421 13.92 -22.82 14.37
N HIS A 422 14.05 -24.12 14.67
CA HIS A 422 13.96 -24.66 16.02
C HIS A 422 15.15 -25.56 16.34
N PHE A 423 15.79 -25.28 17.47
CA PHE A 423 17.04 -25.93 17.87
C PHE A 423 17.04 -26.29 19.35
N ASP A 424 17.80 -27.33 19.70
CA ASP A 424 18.13 -27.64 21.08
C ASP A 424 19.21 -26.68 21.64
N THR A 425 19.55 -26.83 22.92
CA THR A 425 20.56 -25.97 23.59
C THR A 425 21.98 -26.14 23.05
N SER A 426 22.23 -27.14 22.19
CA SER A 426 23.51 -27.38 21.53
C SER A 426 23.50 -26.96 20.06
N TRP A 427 22.45 -26.25 19.61
CA TRP A 427 22.26 -25.84 18.22
C TRP A 427 22.14 -27.01 17.24
N ASN A 428 21.59 -28.15 17.67
CA ASN A 428 21.14 -29.17 16.72
C ASN A 428 19.71 -28.84 16.26
N PRO A 429 19.40 -28.87 14.94
CA PRO A 429 18.05 -28.66 14.44
C PRO A 429 17.06 -29.70 15.00
N VAL A 430 15.88 -29.24 15.40
CA VAL A 430 14.74 -30.06 15.85
C VAL A 430 13.62 -29.94 14.80
N LEU A 431 13.73 -30.73 13.74
CA LEU A 431 12.89 -30.60 12.53
C LEU A 431 11.42 -31.00 12.74
N ASP A 432 11.12 -31.79 13.78
CA ASP A 432 9.77 -32.24 14.16
C ASP A 432 9.11 -31.36 15.24
N TYR A 433 9.75 -30.24 15.60
CA TYR A 433 9.23 -29.34 16.62
C TYR A 433 7.86 -28.77 16.20
N ASN A 434 6.86 -28.91 17.07
CA ASN A 434 5.46 -28.51 16.85
C ASN A 434 4.76 -29.16 15.63
N GLU A 435 5.21 -30.32 15.14
CA GLU A 435 4.51 -31.06 14.07
C GLU A 435 3.03 -31.35 14.41
N ASP A 436 2.70 -31.53 15.70
CA ASP A 436 1.33 -31.73 16.18
C ASP A 436 0.52 -30.42 16.30
N LYS A 437 1.18 -29.26 16.20
CA LYS A 437 0.60 -27.90 16.28
C LYS A 437 1.22 -26.98 15.21
N PRO A 438 1.02 -27.27 13.92
CA PRO A 438 1.79 -26.64 12.87
C PRO A 438 1.58 -25.13 12.73
N ALA A 439 0.40 -24.63 13.10
CA ALA A 439 0.05 -23.20 13.06
C ALA A 439 0.24 -22.50 14.42
N ASP A 440 1.23 -22.91 15.22
CA ASP A 440 1.61 -22.13 16.41
C ASP A 440 2.01 -20.70 15.99
N PRO A 441 1.51 -19.65 16.67
CA PRO A 441 1.67 -18.26 16.24
C PRO A 441 3.12 -17.75 16.27
N PHE A 442 4.01 -18.38 17.05
CA PHE A 442 5.39 -17.91 17.22
C PHE A 442 6.43 -18.98 16.86
N ARG A 443 6.10 -20.27 16.98
CA ARG A 443 6.99 -21.40 16.70
C ARG A 443 6.28 -22.44 15.81
N PRO A 444 5.82 -22.07 14.61
CA PRO A 444 5.09 -22.98 13.72
C PRO A 444 5.97 -24.12 13.22
N TYR A 445 5.36 -25.24 12.84
CA TYR A 445 6.09 -26.37 12.25
C TYR A 445 6.61 -26.04 10.85
N GLY A 446 7.78 -26.60 10.54
CA GLY A 446 8.39 -26.54 9.22
C GLY A 446 9.29 -25.31 9.07
N ALA A 447 9.50 -24.91 7.82
CA ALA A 447 10.27 -23.73 7.49
C ALA A 447 9.32 -22.56 7.15
N THR A 448 9.60 -21.38 7.71
CA THR A 448 8.74 -20.21 7.54
C THR A 448 9.17 -19.40 6.31
N VAL A 449 8.30 -19.32 5.30
CA VAL A 449 8.64 -18.71 4.00
C VAL A 449 9.03 -17.23 4.15
N GLY A 450 8.30 -16.49 5.00
CA GLY A 450 8.60 -15.08 5.26
C GLY A 450 9.99 -14.85 5.85
N HIS A 451 10.49 -15.76 6.68
CA HIS A 451 11.85 -15.62 7.23
C HIS A 451 12.92 -15.79 6.16
N TRP A 452 12.70 -16.59 5.11
CA TRP A 452 13.67 -16.67 4.00
C TRP A 452 13.80 -15.34 3.25
N LEU A 453 12.66 -14.67 3.03
CA LEU A 453 12.61 -13.35 2.40
C LEU A 453 13.32 -12.32 3.29
N GLU A 454 13.01 -12.29 4.59
CA GLU A 454 13.63 -11.37 5.54
C GLU A 454 15.15 -11.61 5.69
N TRP A 455 15.58 -12.88 5.86
CA TRP A 455 17.00 -13.22 5.93
C TRP A 455 17.75 -12.86 4.67
N SER A 456 17.15 -13.04 3.48
CA SER A 456 17.81 -12.63 2.23
C SER A 456 18.10 -11.13 2.22
N ARG A 457 17.16 -10.31 2.69
CA ARG A 457 17.30 -8.85 2.82
C ARG A 457 18.35 -8.49 3.86
N LEU A 458 18.30 -9.09 5.06
CA LEU A 458 19.28 -8.84 6.13
C LEU A 458 20.71 -9.22 5.73
N VAL A 459 20.89 -10.36 5.06
CA VAL A 459 22.19 -10.79 4.53
C VAL A 459 22.73 -9.77 3.53
N LEU A 460 21.88 -9.21 2.65
CA LEU A 460 22.29 -8.18 1.70
C LEU A 460 22.62 -6.84 2.37
N HIS A 461 21.89 -6.45 3.42
CA HIS A 461 22.25 -5.29 4.24
C HIS A 461 23.62 -5.47 4.91
N GLY A 462 23.86 -6.63 5.53
CA GLY A 462 25.17 -6.97 6.12
C GLY A 462 26.29 -6.98 5.08
N ARG A 463 26.05 -7.59 3.93
CA ARG A 463 26.99 -7.62 2.80
C ARG A 463 27.33 -6.22 2.31
N ALA A 464 26.33 -5.34 2.14
CA ALA A 464 26.54 -3.97 1.72
C ALA A 464 27.33 -3.17 2.77
N ALA A 465 27.04 -3.35 4.06
CA ALA A 465 27.78 -2.72 5.15
C ALA A 465 29.26 -3.16 5.19
N LEU A 466 29.55 -4.45 4.96
CA LEU A 466 30.92 -4.96 4.81
C LEU A 466 31.63 -4.33 3.61
N LEU A 467 31.00 -4.30 2.43
CA LEU A 467 31.59 -3.64 1.27
C LEU A 467 31.89 -2.15 1.52
N ALA A 468 30.96 -1.44 2.18
CA ALA A 468 31.14 -0.02 2.46
C ALA A 468 32.28 0.26 3.45
N LYS A 469 32.49 -0.61 4.45
CA LYS A 469 33.52 -0.44 5.48
C LYS A 469 34.88 -1.04 5.10
N ASP A 470 34.88 -2.23 4.51
CA ASP A 470 36.07 -3.05 4.32
C ASP A 470 36.47 -3.19 2.84
N GLY A 471 35.58 -2.85 1.91
CA GLY A 471 35.80 -2.98 0.46
C GLY A 471 35.62 -4.41 -0.08
N GLU A 472 35.32 -5.37 0.80
CA GLU A 472 35.07 -6.77 0.45
C GLU A 472 33.97 -7.38 1.33
N ALA A 473 33.30 -8.40 0.82
CA ALA A 473 32.31 -9.18 1.55
C ALA A 473 32.35 -10.64 1.06
N PRO A 474 32.06 -11.62 1.91
CA PRO A 474 32.05 -13.04 1.50
C PRO A 474 31.09 -13.31 0.33
N GLU A 475 31.52 -14.13 -0.63
CA GLU A 475 30.70 -14.47 -1.81
C GLU A 475 29.41 -15.21 -1.43
N TRP A 476 29.44 -16.01 -0.36
CA TRP A 476 28.30 -16.80 0.11
C TRP A 476 27.07 -15.93 0.40
N MET A 477 27.25 -14.67 0.81
CA MET A 477 26.13 -13.80 1.17
C MET A 477 25.20 -13.53 -0.02
N LEU A 478 25.76 -13.31 -1.21
CA LEU A 478 24.94 -13.10 -2.41
C LEU A 478 24.34 -14.41 -2.92
N GLU A 479 25.12 -15.50 -2.86
CA GLU A 479 24.65 -16.84 -3.21
C GLU A 479 23.45 -17.24 -2.35
N ALA A 480 23.58 -17.13 -1.03
CA ALA A 480 22.55 -17.51 -0.07
C ALA A 480 21.30 -16.63 -0.19
N ALA A 481 21.45 -15.31 -0.28
CA ALA A 481 20.32 -14.41 -0.47
C ALA A 481 19.55 -14.75 -1.77
N THR A 482 20.28 -15.07 -2.85
CA THR A 482 19.66 -15.51 -4.11
C THR A 482 18.92 -16.84 -3.93
N ALA A 483 19.53 -17.83 -3.28
CA ALA A 483 18.92 -19.14 -3.07
C ALA A 483 17.64 -19.07 -2.22
N LEU A 484 17.67 -18.30 -1.12
CA LEU A 484 16.49 -18.07 -0.27
C LEU A 484 15.37 -17.36 -1.05
N MET A 485 15.72 -16.34 -1.84
CA MET A 485 14.74 -15.59 -2.66
C MET A 485 14.13 -16.45 -3.76
N GLU A 486 14.92 -17.28 -4.44
CA GLU A 486 14.38 -18.19 -5.46
C GLU A 486 13.50 -19.27 -4.85
N LYS A 487 13.85 -19.77 -3.67
CA LYS A 487 13.05 -20.76 -2.95
C LYS A 487 11.74 -20.15 -2.47
N ALA A 488 11.76 -18.95 -1.88
CA ALA A 488 10.55 -18.23 -1.51
C ALA A 488 9.67 -17.94 -2.75
N ASP A 489 10.24 -17.42 -3.84
CA ASP A 489 9.50 -17.16 -5.09
C ASP A 489 8.77 -18.39 -5.63
N ALA A 490 9.38 -19.58 -5.51
CA ALA A 490 8.76 -20.83 -5.94
C ALA A 490 7.54 -21.24 -5.10
N THR A 491 7.41 -20.73 -3.87
CA THR A 491 6.25 -21.01 -3.00
C THR A 491 5.05 -20.11 -3.29
N PHE A 492 5.24 -18.98 -3.97
CA PHE A 492 4.14 -18.07 -4.30
C PHE A 492 3.15 -18.75 -5.24
N GLY A 493 1.93 -19.00 -4.78
CA GLY A 493 0.92 -19.73 -5.54
C GLY A 493 1.07 -21.26 -5.56
N ALA A 494 1.98 -21.83 -4.76
CA ALA A 494 2.28 -23.26 -4.80
C ALA A 494 1.10 -24.16 -4.38
N ASP A 495 0.18 -23.65 -3.57
CA ASP A 495 -1.01 -24.38 -3.14
C ASP A 495 -2.25 -24.12 -4.02
N GLY A 496 -2.07 -23.45 -5.16
CA GLY A 496 -3.11 -23.21 -6.17
C GLY A 496 -3.83 -21.86 -6.08
N GLU A 497 -3.60 -21.08 -5.03
CA GLU A 497 -4.16 -19.73 -4.86
C GLU A 497 -3.04 -18.68 -4.72
N PRO A 498 -3.18 -17.44 -5.22
CA PRO A 498 -2.17 -16.40 -5.07
C PRO A 498 -1.74 -16.16 -3.60
N GLY A 499 -0.51 -15.69 -3.41
CA GLY A 499 0.07 -15.46 -2.08
C GLY A 499 1.08 -16.52 -1.66
N PHE A 500 1.76 -16.26 -0.56
CA PHE A 500 2.71 -17.19 0.06
C PHE A 500 2.00 -18.01 1.14
N PRO A 501 2.17 -19.34 1.18
CA PRO A 501 1.83 -20.10 2.37
C PRO A 501 2.73 -19.67 3.54
N TYR A 502 2.22 -19.79 4.76
CA TYR A 502 2.97 -19.39 5.95
C TYR A 502 4.19 -20.30 6.18
N THR A 503 4.02 -21.62 6.08
CA THR A 503 5.12 -22.58 6.21
C THR A 503 5.08 -23.67 5.15
N VAL A 504 6.24 -24.29 4.94
CA VAL A 504 6.40 -25.53 4.18
C VAL A 504 7.06 -26.61 5.03
N ASP A 505 6.88 -27.88 4.66
CA ASP A 505 7.62 -29.00 5.24
C ASP A 505 9.05 -29.10 4.67
N TRP A 506 9.79 -30.12 5.10
CA TRP A 506 11.18 -30.34 4.69
C TRP A 506 11.34 -30.91 3.27
N ASP A 507 10.24 -31.23 2.58
CA ASP A 507 10.21 -31.55 1.15
C ASP A 507 9.81 -30.32 0.30
N GLY A 508 9.47 -29.19 0.96
CA GLY A 508 9.06 -27.95 0.33
C GLY A 508 7.57 -27.85 0.02
N GLU A 509 6.74 -28.75 0.55
CA GLU A 509 5.30 -28.74 0.34
C GLU A 509 4.61 -27.81 1.37
N PRO A 510 3.63 -26.98 0.96
CA PRO A 510 2.90 -26.11 1.89
C PRO A 510 2.20 -26.86 3.03
N VAL A 511 2.35 -26.37 4.28
CA VAL A 511 1.72 -26.97 5.48
C VAL A 511 0.69 -26.02 6.09
N VAL A 512 1.12 -24.82 6.48
CA VAL A 512 0.22 -23.77 6.97
C VAL A 512 -0.08 -22.85 5.80
N HIS A 513 -1.33 -22.88 5.36
CA HIS A 513 -1.77 -22.22 4.12
C HIS A 513 -2.22 -20.78 4.35
N GLU A 514 -2.36 -20.33 5.59
CA GLU A 514 -2.74 -18.97 5.91
C GLU A 514 -1.74 -17.96 5.32
N ARG A 515 -2.23 -16.80 4.86
CA ARG A 515 -1.42 -15.72 4.30
C ARG A 515 -1.27 -14.62 5.34
N MET A 516 -0.07 -14.46 5.89
CA MET A 516 0.21 -13.36 6.82
C MET A 516 0.73 -12.15 6.05
N HIS A 517 0.23 -10.95 6.39
CA HIS A 517 0.59 -9.72 5.66
C HIS A 517 2.10 -9.48 5.62
N TRP A 518 2.79 -9.82 6.72
CA TRP A 518 4.21 -9.53 6.90
C TRP A 518 5.08 -10.32 5.94
N VAL A 519 4.64 -11.52 5.52
CA VAL A 519 5.36 -12.35 4.54
C VAL A 519 5.41 -11.62 3.19
N ALA A 520 4.29 -11.04 2.75
CA ALA A 520 4.24 -10.28 1.51
C ALA A 520 4.97 -8.93 1.62
N ALA A 521 4.89 -8.27 2.77
CA ALA A 521 5.65 -7.06 3.04
C ALA A 521 7.17 -7.31 2.94
N GLU A 522 7.68 -8.36 3.57
CA GLU A 522 9.08 -8.78 3.46
C GLU A 522 9.46 -9.19 2.04
N ALA A 523 8.54 -9.82 1.31
CA ALA A 523 8.76 -10.18 -0.09
C ALA A 523 9.06 -8.95 -0.95
N THR A 524 8.23 -7.90 -0.86
CA THR A 524 8.44 -6.67 -1.65
C THR A 524 9.72 -5.94 -1.22
N ALA A 525 10.02 -5.87 0.07
CA ALA A 525 11.25 -5.28 0.58
C ALA A 525 12.50 -6.03 0.07
N ALA A 526 12.50 -7.37 0.15
CA ALA A 526 13.60 -8.21 -0.29
C ALA A 526 13.78 -8.17 -1.82
N ALA A 527 12.69 -8.17 -2.60
CA ALA A 527 12.75 -8.02 -4.06
C ALA A 527 13.38 -6.69 -4.49
N ALA A 528 13.04 -5.59 -3.82
CA ALA A 528 13.62 -4.29 -4.11
C ALA A 528 15.15 -4.28 -3.85
N VAL A 529 15.58 -4.84 -2.71
CA VAL A 529 17.00 -4.95 -2.36
C VAL A 529 17.74 -5.90 -3.31
N MET A 530 17.15 -7.05 -3.67
CA MET A 530 17.70 -7.96 -4.66
C MET A 530 17.90 -7.28 -6.01
N HIS A 531 16.91 -6.52 -6.50
CA HIS A 531 17.02 -5.79 -7.75
C HIS A 531 18.16 -4.76 -7.69
N GLN A 532 18.26 -4.01 -6.59
CA GLN A 532 19.32 -3.02 -6.41
C GLN A 532 20.73 -3.63 -6.38
N VAL A 533 20.90 -4.79 -5.73
CA VAL A 533 22.21 -5.45 -5.62
C VAL A 533 22.62 -6.15 -6.92
N THR A 534 21.67 -6.80 -7.60
CA THR A 534 21.97 -7.68 -8.75
C THR A 534 21.79 -7.00 -10.12
N GLY A 535 20.91 -6.00 -10.20
CA GLY A 535 20.43 -5.44 -11.47
C GLY A 535 19.53 -6.40 -12.26
N ASP A 536 19.15 -7.56 -11.72
CA ASP A 536 18.29 -8.52 -12.40
C ASP A 536 16.85 -8.00 -12.43
N ALA A 537 16.28 -7.90 -13.64
CA ALA A 537 14.92 -7.44 -13.87
C ALA A 537 13.87 -8.37 -13.24
N LYS A 538 14.17 -9.66 -13.06
CA LYS A 538 13.27 -10.63 -12.41
C LYS A 538 12.75 -10.10 -11.07
N TRP A 539 13.62 -9.52 -10.25
CA TRP A 539 13.24 -9.06 -8.92
C TRP A 539 12.39 -7.78 -8.96
N ALA A 540 12.57 -6.94 -9.98
CA ALA A 540 11.67 -5.82 -10.20
C ALA A 540 10.28 -6.29 -10.67
N ASP A 541 10.20 -7.31 -11.53
CA ASP A 541 8.93 -7.90 -11.96
C ASP A 541 8.20 -8.60 -10.80
N ARG A 542 8.94 -9.29 -9.92
CA ARG A 542 8.37 -9.88 -8.69
C ARG A 542 7.91 -8.85 -7.68
N TYR A 543 8.66 -7.77 -7.51
CA TYR A 543 8.23 -6.63 -6.71
C TYR A 543 6.87 -6.10 -7.17
N GLU A 544 6.67 -5.91 -8.48
CA GLU A 544 5.38 -5.46 -9.04
C GLU A 544 4.27 -6.49 -8.78
N THR A 545 4.52 -7.78 -9.05
CA THR A 545 3.55 -8.86 -8.82
C THR A 545 3.10 -8.95 -7.35
N TRP A 546 4.03 -8.81 -6.41
CA TRP A 546 3.71 -8.92 -4.99
C TRP A 546 3.02 -7.67 -4.44
N TRP A 547 3.30 -6.48 -4.98
CA TRP A 547 2.51 -5.28 -4.69
C TRP A 547 1.09 -5.35 -5.25
N GLU A 548 0.90 -5.93 -6.44
CA GLU A 548 -0.44 -6.19 -6.98
C GLU A 548 -1.22 -7.14 -6.05
N TYR A 549 -0.59 -8.20 -5.57
CA TYR A 549 -1.18 -9.12 -4.59
C TYR A 549 -1.56 -8.41 -3.27
N ILE A 550 -0.64 -7.61 -2.71
CA ILE A 550 -0.92 -6.80 -1.51
C ILE A 550 -2.11 -5.87 -1.74
N SER A 551 -2.10 -5.15 -2.87
CA SER A 551 -3.17 -4.20 -3.21
C SER A 551 -4.53 -4.87 -3.41
N GLU A 552 -4.56 -6.10 -3.91
CA GLU A 552 -5.82 -6.81 -4.18
C GLU A 552 -6.38 -7.49 -2.93
N HIS A 553 -5.52 -8.02 -2.05
CA HIS A 553 -5.95 -8.93 -0.99
C HIS A 553 -5.64 -8.46 0.44
N LEU A 554 -4.58 -7.68 0.65
CA LEU A 554 -4.11 -7.34 1.99
C LEU A 554 -4.49 -5.92 2.42
N LEU A 555 -4.54 -4.94 1.52
CA LEU A 555 -4.97 -3.60 1.90
C LEU A 555 -6.44 -3.60 2.34
N ASP A 556 -6.74 -2.96 3.47
CA ASP A 556 -8.11 -2.73 3.93
C ASP A 556 -8.47 -1.24 3.78
N PRO A 557 -8.97 -0.81 2.61
CA PRO A 557 -9.33 0.59 2.38
C PRO A 557 -10.58 1.02 3.14
N GLU A 558 -11.35 0.08 3.73
CA GLU A 558 -12.56 0.40 4.48
C GLU A 558 -12.25 0.73 5.94
N ARG A 559 -11.33 -0.01 6.57
CA ARG A 559 -10.98 0.13 8.00
C ARG A 559 -9.55 0.60 8.25
N GLY A 560 -8.76 0.78 7.19
CA GLY A 560 -7.37 1.19 7.27
C GLY A 560 -6.41 0.04 7.58
N SER A 561 -5.12 0.29 7.30
CA SER A 561 -4.04 -0.69 7.44
C SER A 561 -4.27 -1.96 6.58
N TRP A 562 -3.50 -3.01 6.85
CA TRP A 562 -3.55 -4.27 6.11
C TRP A 562 -4.28 -5.32 6.95
N HIS A 563 -5.06 -6.19 6.30
CA HIS A 563 -5.56 -7.41 6.91
C HIS A 563 -4.41 -8.25 7.43
N HIS A 564 -4.44 -8.63 8.71
CA HIS A 564 -3.29 -9.29 9.31
C HIS A 564 -3.07 -10.71 8.78
N GLU A 565 -4.18 -11.43 8.59
CA GLU A 565 -4.22 -12.84 8.22
C GLU A 565 -5.35 -13.06 7.20
N LEU A 566 -5.05 -13.77 6.11
CA LEU A 566 -6.05 -14.30 5.19
C LEU A 566 -6.06 -15.82 5.24
N ASP A 567 -7.21 -16.41 4.93
CA ASP A 567 -7.34 -17.85 4.70
C ASP A 567 -6.68 -18.26 3.37
N ARG A 568 -6.77 -19.56 3.05
CA ARG A 568 -6.17 -20.10 1.82
C ARG A 568 -6.74 -19.48 0.55
N GLU A 569 -8.01 -19.11 0.57
CA GLU A 569 -8.74 -18.52 -0.54
C GLU A 569 -8.65 -16.98 -0.55
N ASN A 570 -7.68 -16.41 0.17
CA ASN A 570 -7.42 -14.98 0.30
C ASN A 570 -8.63 -14.19 0.86
N GLN A 571 -9.41 -14.79 1.75
CA GLN A 571 -10.43 -14.06 2.51
C GLN A 571 -9.88 -13.65 3.88
N PRO A 572 -10.14 -12.42 4.35
CA PRO A 572 -9.72 -12.00 5.69
C PRO A 572 -10.22 -12.94 6.78
N GLN A 573 -9.32 -13.34 7.68
CA GLN A 573 -9.65 -14.17 8.84
C GLN A 573 -8.88 -13.72 10.08
N SER A 574 -9.22 -14.31 11.23
CA SER A 574 -8.58 -14.03 12.52
C SER A 574 -8.41 -15.31 13.33
N ARG A 575 -7.72 -16.29 12.74
CA ARG A 575 -7.59 -17.63 13.33
C ARG A 575 -6.37 -17.71 14.24
N THR A 576 -5.25 -17.21 13.74
CA THR A 576 -3.94 -17.20 14.40
C THR A 576 -3.71 -15.85 15.06
N TRP A 577 -4.12 -14.77 14.39
CA TRP A 577 -3.98 -13.40 14.84
C TRP A 577 -5.30 -12.65 14.75
N GLU A 578 -5.72 -12.04 15.86
CA GLU A 578 -6.91 -11.18 15.91
C GLU A 578 -6.51 -9.71 15.82
N GLY A 579 -7.24 -8.91 15.03
CA GLY A 579 -6.97 -7.49 14.87
C GLY A 579 -5.76 -7.17 13.99
N LYS A 580 -5.29 -5.92 14.08
CA LYS A 580 -4.19 -5.36 13.28
C LYS A 580 -3.17 -4.69 14.22
N PRO A 581 -2.46 -5.47 15.04
CA PRO A 581 -1.73 -4.95 16.21
C PRO A 581 -0.64 -3.93 15.88
N ASP A 582 0.07 -4.08 14.77
CA ASP A 582 1.17 -3.22 14.39
C ASP A 582 1.20 -2.92 12.89
N ILE A 583 2.01 -1.92 12.52
CA ILE A 583 2.23 -1.48 11.13
C ILE A 583 3.67 -1.72 10.66
N TYR A 584 4.49 -2.42 11.44
CA TYR A 584 5.95 -2.44 11.31
C TYR A 584 6.44 -2.93 9.95
N HIS A 585 6.03 -4.14 9.56
CA HIS A 585 6.46 -4.71 8.28
C HIS A 585 5.83 -3.96 7.09
N ALA A 586 4.53 -3.64 7.16
CA ALA A 586 3.83 -2.91 6.13
C ALA A 586 4.44 -1.51 5.89
N TYR A 587 4.77 -0.78 6.95
CA TYR A 587 5.39 0.54 6.87
C TYR A 587 6.83 0.46 6.34
N GLN A 588 7.59 -0.58 6.69
CA GLN A 588 8.91 -0.79 6.10
C GLN A 588 8.84 -1.14 4.61
N ALA A 589 7.82 -1.88 4.16
CA ALA A 589 7.62 -2.21 2.75
C ALA A 589 7.43 -0.94 1.90
N THR A 590 6.87 0.15 2.45
CA THR A 590 6.73 1.43 1.73
C THR A 590 8.01 2.26 1.69
N LEU A 591 8.98 2.00 2.57
CA LEU A 591 10.21 2.77 2.72
C LEU A 591 11.45 2.09 2.12
N ILE A 592 11.65 0.80 2.38
CA ILE A 592 12.85 0.06 1.94
C ILE A 592 13.11 0.20 0.43
N PRO A 593 12.12 0.11 -0.46
CA PRO A 593 12.35 0.24 -1.91
C PRO A 593 12.85 1.61 -2.37
N ARG A 594 12.91 2.60 -1.46
CA ARG A 594 13.29 3.98 -1.70
C ARG A 594 14.61 4.35 -1.01
N LEU A 595 15.22 3.42 -0.30
CA LEU A 595 16.45 3.62 0.46
C LEU A 595 17.61 2.84 -0.18
N PRO A 596 18.87 3.25 0.04
CA PRO A 596 20.01 2.44 -0.31
C PRO A 596 20.08 1.17 0.57
N VAL A 597 20.79 0.14 0.09
CA VAL A 597 21.01 -1.10 0.86
C VAL A 597 21.86 -0.86 2.12
N THR A 598 22.71 0.16 2.14
CA THR A 598 23.46 0.57 3.33
C THR A 598 23.64 2.09 3.33
N PRO A 599 23.55 2.77 4.49
CA PRO A 599 23.19 2.23 5.81
C PRO A 599 21.74 1.72 5.87
N THR A 600 21.39 1.00 6.93
CA THR A 600 20.05 0.47 7.17
C THR A 600 19.04 1.56 7.53
N LEU A 601 17.73 1.23 7.53
CA LEU A 601 16.61 2.18 7.44
C LEU A 601 16.78 3.45 8.28
N ALA A 602 16.92 3.32 9.60
CA ALA A 602 16.93 4.49 10.49
C ALA A 602 18.07 5.47 10.20
N ALA A 603 19.26 4.95 9.93
CA ALA A 603 20.41 5.77 9.57
C ALA A 603 20.26 6.35 8.16
N ALA A 604 19.73 5.60 7.19
CA ALA A 604 19.50 6.10 5.84
C ALA A 604 18.45 7.23 5.81
N VAL A 605 17.37 7.11 6.59
CA VAL A 605 16.36 8.16 6.75
C VAL A 605 16.95 9.38 7.46
N ARG A 606 17.69 9.19 8.57
CA ARG A 606 18.43 10.28 9.27
C ARG A 606 19.33 11.07 8.31
N ASP A 607 20.01 10.36 7.42
CA ASP A 607 20.98 10.92 6.49
C ASP A 607 20.33 11.50 5.21
N GLY A 608 19.00 11.43 5.10
CA GLY A 608 18.23 12.03 4.01
C GLY A 608 18.30 11.28 2.69
N LEU A 609 18.57 9.97 2.72
CA LEU A 609 18.88 9.16 1.52
C LEU A 609 17.63 8.59 0.81
N VAL A 610 16.44 9.03 1.18
CA VAL A 610 15.18 8.59 0.57
C VAL A 610 15.12 9.08 -0.87
N ASP A 611 14.77 8.17 -1.79
CA ASP A 611 14.67 8.39 -3.23
C ASP A 611 15.99 8.69 -3.95
N GLU A 612 17.14 8.62 -3.26
CA GLU A 612 18.50 8.81 -3.79
C GLU A 612 19.09 7.56 -4.48
N ILE A 613 18.27 6.56 -4.80
CA ILE A 613 18.69 5.35 -5.52
C ILE A 613 19.10 5.74 -6.95
N GLY A 614 20.40 5.84 -7.20
CA GLY A 614 21.02 6.26 -8.47
C GLY A 614 22.03 5.25 -9.01
#